data_AF-A0A183FYI5-F1
#
_entry.id   AF-A0A183FYI5-F1
#
_cell.length_a   1.000
_cell.length_b   1.000
_cell.length_c   1.000
_cell.angle_alpha   90.00
_cell.angle_beta   90.00
_cell.angle_gamma   90.00
#
_symmetry.space_group_name_H-M   'P 1'
#
loop_
_entity.id
_entity.type
_entity.pdbx_description
1 polymer ?
#
loop_
_entity_poly.entity_id
_entity_poly.type
_entity_poly.pdbx_seq_one_letter_code
_entity_poly.pdbx_strand_id
1 'polypeptide(L)'
;MLLYIEITSLPFQIISSQTLRPIFSAQHPVVSIDQKIKKLSTTQIVTNKIRAPIDETLKIVAENLSIRGNEGIRMESNALKIVGTTSVTFNTSRDGSIRLNGRVVLDSSSRGLPLSPSPALSASIDAFRVCVCSGLQQKLFLTPGNKPCESSNALCS
;
A
#
# COMPACT_ATOMS: atom_id res chain seq x y z
N MET A 1 -8.39 -32.10 13.80
CA MET A 1 -7.36 -32.11 14.86
C MET A 1 -6.72 -30.73 14.90
N LEU A 2 -7.20 -29.88 15.79
CA LEU A 2 -6.62 -28.56 16.07
C LEU A 2 -5.41 -28.80 16.97
N LEU A 3 -4.22 -28.39 16.53
CA LEU A 3 -3.06 -28.40 17.42
C LEU A 3 -3.15 -27.13 18.28
N TYR A 4 -3.64 -27.32 19.50
CA TYR A 4 -3.69 -26.27 20.52
C TYR A 4 -2.39 -26.35 21.30
N ILE A 5 -1.46 -25.43 21.03
CA ILE A 5 -0.23 -25.31 21.82
C ILE A 5 -0.51 -24.25 22.88
N GLU A 6 -0.96 -24.69 24.04
CA GLU A 6 -1.09 -23.85 25.23
C GLU A 6 0.13 -24.09 26.13
N ILE A 7 1.09 -23.16 26.09
CA ILE A 7 2.27 -23.19 26.95
C ILE A 7 1.88 -22.52 28.28
N THR A 8 1.31 -23.30 29.18
CA THR A 8 0.93 -22.90 30.53
C THR A 8 1.80 -23.61 31.56
N SER A 9 3.11 -23.35 31.58
CA SER A 9 3.95 -23.54 32.78
C SER A 9 5.37 -22.99 32.58
N LEU A 10 6.02 -22.71 33.72
CA LEU A 10 7.35 -22.13 33.91
C LEU A 10 8.39 -22.58 32.86
N PRO A 11 9.35 -21.70 32.50
CA PRO A 11 10.36 -22.02 31.49
C PRO A 11 11.21 -23.21 31.94
N PHE A 12 10.95 -24.38 31.37
CA PHE A 12 11.76 -25.57 31.58
C PHE A 12 12.63 -25.86 30.35
N GLN A 13 13.78 -26.48 30.61
CA GLN A 13 14.80 -26.78 29.61
C GLN A 13 15.25 -28.23 29.79
N ILE A 14 15.32 -28.99 28.71
CA ILE A 14 15.84 -30.37 28.72
C ILE A 14 17.28 -30.31 28.25
N ILE A 15 18.21 -30.75 29.09
CA ILE A 15 19.65 -30.75 28.82
C ILE A 15 20.11 -32.19 28.56
N SER A 16 20.91 -32.39 27.51
CA SER A 16 21.55 -33.68 27.25
C SER A 16 22.54 -34.01 28.37
N SER A 17 22.40 -35.18 28.99
CA SER A 17 23.37 -35.68 29.97
C SER A 17 24.75 -35.96 29.36
N GLN A 18 24.82 -36.21 28.05
CA GLN A 18 26.07 -36.55 27.35
C GLN A 18 26.83 -35.32 26.87
N THR A 19 26.12 -34.31 26.37
CA THR A 19 26.75 -33.12 25.75
C THR A 19 26.63 -31.86 26.61
N LEU A 20 25.87 -31.91 27.71
CA LEU A 20 25.53 -30.76 28.57
C LEU A 20 24.90 -29.59 27.80
N ARG A 21 24.42 -29.84 26.58
CA ARG A 21 23.75 -28.85 25.74
C ARG A 21 22.24 -28.97 25.88
N PRO A 22 21.50 -27.85 25.84
CA PRO A 22 20.06 -27.89 25.79
C PRO A 22 19.58 -28.54 24.50
N ILE A 23 18.76 -29.59 24.63
CA ILE A 23 18.10 -30.27 23.51
C ILE A 23 16.75 -29.60 23.23
N PHE A 24 16.09 -29.07 24.27
CA PHE A 24 14.79 -28.41 24.15
C PHE A 24 14.67 -27.27 25.16
N SER A 25 14.07 -26.15 24.75
CA SER A 25 13.70 -25.04 25.62
C SER A 25 12.28 -24.60 25.31
N ALA A 26 11.44 -24.51 26.36
CA ALA A 26 10.08 -24.00 26.23
C ALA A 26 10.02 -22.48 25.93
N GLN A 27 11.13 -21.75 26.08
CA GLN A 27 11.20 -20.31 25.78
C GLN A 27 11.32 -20.02 24.28
N HIS A 28 12.02 -20.89 23.54
CA HIS A 28 12.25 -20.73 22.10
C HIS A 28 12.12 -22.10 21.41
N PRO A 29 10.92 -22.71 21.43
CA PRO A 29 10.73 -24.03 20.85
C PRO A 29 10.92 -23.96 19.33
N VAL A 30 11.89 -24.70 18.81
CA VAL A 30 12.05 -24.89 17.36
C VAL A 30 11.14 -26.05 16.96
N VAL A 31 10.01 -25.73 16.33
CA VAL A 31 9.01 -26.72 15.90
C VAL A 31 8.94 -26.73 14.38
N SER A 32 9.06 -27.92 13.79
CA SER A 32 8.81 -28.13 12.37
C SER A 32 7.30 -28.21 12.13
N ILE A 33 6.77 -27.30 11.32
CA ILE A 33 5.35 -27.28 10.94
C ILE A 33 5.11 -28.38 9.91
N ASP A 34 4.34 -29.41 10.30
CA ASP A 34 3.86 -30.48 9.39
C ASP A 34 2.87 -29.89 8.38
N GLN A 35 2.85 -30.44 7.16
CA GLN A 35 1.91 -30.09 6.08
C GLN A 35 0.43 -30.20 6.49
N LYS A 36 0.11 -30.96 7.53
CA LYS A 36 -1.26 -31.07 8.08
C LYS A 36 -1.73 -29.80 8.81
N ILE A 37 -0.82 -28.91 9.21
CA ILE A 37 -1.15 -27.68 9.93
C ILE A 37 -1.63 -26.62 8.93
N LYS A 38 -2.93 -26.30 9.00
CA LYS A 38 -3.58 -25.36 8.07
C LYS A 38 -3.72 -23.93 8.61
N LYS A 39 -3.60 -23.74 9.92
CA LYS A 39 -3.83 -22.45 10.57
C LYS A 39 -2.75 -22.21 11.63
N LEU A 40 -2.09 -21.06 11.52
CA LEU A 40 -1.18 -20.53 12.52
C LEU A 40 -1.81 -19.27 13.09
N SER A 41 -1.98 -19.22 14.41
CA SER A 41 -2.52 -18.07 15.13
C SER A 41 -1.44 -17.56 16.06
N THR A 42 -0.89 -16.38 15.76
CA THR A 42 0.21 -15.77 16.51
C THR A 42 0.09 -14.26 16.42
N THR A 43 0.73 -13.56 17.37
CA THR A 43 0.82 -12.10 17.40
C THR A 43 1.87 -11.56 16.42
N GLN A 44 2.93 -12.31 16.16
CA GLN A 44 4.03 -11.90 15.29
C GLN A 44 4.55 -13.08 14.47
N ILE A 45 4.84 -12.80 13.20
CA ILE A 45 5.55 -13.69 12.28
C ILE A 45 6.71 -12.91 11.70
N VAL A 46 7.92 -13.44 11.85
CA VAL A 46 9.12 -12.90 11.20
C VAL A 46 9.57 -13.90 10.14
N THR A 47 9.52 -13.50 8.88
CA THR A 47 9.90 -14.34 7.75
C THR A 47 10.52 -13.50 6.65
N ASN A 48 11.41 -14.12 5.89
CA ASN A 48 12.03 -13.49 4.71
C ASN A 48 11.10 -13.51 3.49
N LYS A 49 10.15 -14.44 3.44
CA LYS A 49 9.29 -14.65 2.26
C LYS A 49 7.91 -15.16 2.66
N ILE A 50 6.90 -14.58 2.02
CA ILE A 50 5.52 -15.05 2.04
C ILE A 50 5.16 -15.38 0.59
N ARG A 51 4.69 -16.60 0.33
CA ARG A 51 4.31 -17.09 -1.00
C ARG A 51 3.12 -18.03 -0.90
N ALA A 52 2.28 -18.04 -1.93
CA ALA A 52 1.29 -19.09 -2.12
C ALA A 52 1.91 -20.29 -2.87
N PRO A 53 1.29 -21.48 -2.82
CA PRO A 53 1.59 -22.60 -3.71
C PRO A 53 1.45 -22.24 -5.19
N ILE A 54 1.97 -23.11 -6.05
CA ILE A 54 1.79 -23.01 -7.50
C ILE A 54 0.28 -23.16 -7.79
N ASP A 55 -0.22 -22.34 -8.71
CA ASP A 55 -1.64 -22.25 -9.11
C ASP A 55 -2.62 -21.77 -8.03
N GLU A 56 -2.13 -21.28 -6.89
CA GLU A 56 -2.94 -20.70 -5.83
C GLU A 56 -2.74 -19.18 -5.69
N THR A 57 -3.79 -18.48 -5.28
CA THR A 57 -3.74 -17.03 -5.05
C THR A 57 -3.31 -16.71 -3.62
N LEU A 58 -2.28 -15.87 -3.47
CA LEU A 58 -1.94 -15.29 -2.17
C LEU A 58 -2.95 -14.20 -1.80
N LYS A 59 -3.81 -14.46 -0.81
CA LYS A 59 -4.79 -13.49 -0.30
C LYS A 59 -4.36 -12.96 1.07
N ILE A 60 -4.23 -11.64 1.19
CA ILE A 60 -3.96 -10.93 2.43
C ILE A 60 -5.22 -10.15 2.82
N VAL A 61 -5.79 -10.44 3.98
CA VAL A 61 -6.94 -9.71 4.54
C VAL A 61 -6.53 -9.18 5.90
N ALA A 62 -6.61 -7.86 6.08
CA ALA A 62 -6.27 -7.20 7.32
C ALA A 62 -7.16 -5.96 7.49
N GLU A 63 -7.43 -5.59 8.75
CA GLU A 63 -8.10 -4.33 9.07
C GLU A 63 -7.18 -3.14 8.82
N ASN A 64 -5.92 -3.24 9.25
CA ASN A 64 -4.88 -2.23 9.07
C ASN A 64 -3.63 -2.87 8.44
N LEU A 65 -3.42 -2.66 7.14
CA LEU A 65 -2.25 -3.14 6.42
C LEU A 65 -1.26 -1.99 6.21
N SER A 66 -0.02 -2.16 6.69
CA SER A 66 1.08 -1.23 6.45
C SER A 66 2.26 -1.99 5.85
N ILE A 67 2.71 -1.58 4.67
CA ILE A 67 3.92 -2.12 4.02
C ILE A 67 5.00 -1.04 4.12
N ARG A 68 6.15 -1.39 4.71
CA ARG A 68 7.30 -0.49 4.85
C ARG A 68 8.55 -1.20 4.35
N GLY A 69 9.34 -0.53 3.53
CA GLY A 69 10.63 -1.02 3.05
C GLY A 69 11.71 -0.02 3.39
N ASN A 70 12.85 -0.51 3.90
CA ASN A 70 13.99 0.35 4.24
C ASN A 70 14.71 0.87 2.97
N GLU A 71 14.65 0.10 1.89
CA GLU A 71 15.27 0.41 0.59
C GLU A 71 14.22 0.72 -0.49
N GLY A 72 13.00 1.05 -0.06
CA GLY A 72 11.84 1.22 -0.92
C GLY A 72 11.02 -0.06 -1.11
N ILE A 73 9.99 0.04 -1.94
CA ILE A 73 9.03 -1.03 -2.23
C ILE A 73 8.91 -1.14 -3.74
N ARG A 74 9.16 -2.34 -4.30
CA ARG A 74 8.90 -2.66 -5.71
C ARG A 74 7.69 -3.58 -5.79
N MET A 75 6.69 -3.18 -6.56
CA MET A 75 5.53 -4.00 -6.88
C MET A 75 5.52 -4.26 -8.39
N GLU A 76 5.41 -5.52 -8.78
CA GLU A 76 5.43 -5.95 -10.17
C GLU A 76 4.24 -6.88 -10.42
N SER A 77 3.43 -6.55 -11.42
CA SER A 77 2.24 -7.30 -11.81
C SER A 77 1.91 -6.99 -13.27
N ASN A 78 1.24 -7.92 -13.95
CA ASN A 78 0.61 -7.66 -15.25
C ASN A 78 -0.46 -6.56 -15.12
N ALA A 79 -1.29 -6.65 -14.08
CA ALA A 79 -2.32 -5.66 -13.78
C ALA A 79 -2.33 -5.32 -12.28
N LEU A 80 -2.39 -4.02 -11.96
CA LEU A 80 -2.51 -3.52 -10.59
C LEU A 80 -3.80 -2.70 -10.48
N LYS A 81 -4.68 -3.08 -9.56
CA LYS A 81 -5.93 -2.38 -9.25
C LYS A 81 -5.89 -1.89 -7.81
N ILE A 82 -5.89 -0.57 -7.63
CA ILE A 82 -5.96 0.10 -6.33
C ILE A 82 -7.34 0.74 -6.21
N VAL A 83 -8.09 0.43 -5.16
CA VAL A 83 -9.41 0.99 -4.89
C VAL A 83 -9.45 1.44 -3.44
N GLY A 84 -9.80 2.71 -3.21
CA GLY A 84 -10.06 3.25 -1.88
C GLY A 84 -11.50 3.73 -1.79
N THR A 85 -12.21 3.35 -0.73
CA THR A 85 -13.61 3.77 -0.51
C THR A 85 -13.69 5.27 -0.22
N THR A 86 -12.75 5.80 0.54
CA THR A 86 -12.72 7.22 0.96
C THR A 86 -11.75 8.04 0.13
N SER A 87 -10.49 7.60 0.07
CA SER A 87 -9.44 8.31 -0.67
C SER A 87 -8.27 7.39 -1.00
N VAL A 88 -7.50 7.79 -2.01
CA VAL A 88 -6.19 7.23 -2.34
C VAL A 88 -5.23 8.42 -2.47
N THR A 89 -4.22 8.47 -1.60
CA THR A 89 -3.28 9.60 -1.53
C THR A 89 -1.87 9.11 -1.82
N PHE A 90 -1.21 9.75 -2.79
CA PHE A 90 0.20 9.51 -3.11
C PHE A 90 1.03 10.69 -2.61
N ASN A 91 1.77 10.49 -1.52
CA ASN A 91 2.68 11.50 -0.99
C ASN A 91 4.12 11.13 -1.36
N THR A 92 4.88 12.11 -1.81
CA THR A 92 6.31 11.97 -2.09
C THR A 92 7.13 12.79 -1.08
N SER A 93 8.43 12.47 -0.96
CA SER A 93 9.37 13.37 -0.30
C SER A 93 9.49 14.69 -1.06
N ARG A 94 10.18 15.69 -0.48
CA ARG A 94 10.38 17.01 -1.09
C ARG A 94 10.96 16.94 -2.51
N ASP A 95 11.80 15.94 -2.77
CA ASP A 95 12.49 15.66 -4.03
C ASP A 95 11.91 14.44 -4.78
N GLY A 96 10.92 13.76 -4.20
CA GLY A 96 10.29 12.60 -4.80
C GLY A 96 9.38 13.00 -5.96
N SER A 97 9.23 12.10 -6.93
CA SER A 97 8.37 12.32 -8.10
C SER A 97 7.43 11.14 -8.34
N ILE A 98 6.23 11.44 -8.84
CA ILE A 98 5.28 10.44 -9.32
C ILE A 98 5.40 10.42 -10.85
N ARG A 99 5.84 9.30 -11.40
CA ARG A 99 6.02 9.11 -12.85
C ARG A 99 5.03 8.06 -13.32
N LEU A 100 4.06 8.48 -14.13
CA LEU A 100 3.13 7.60 -14.82
C LEU A 100 3.57 7.48 -16.27
N ASN A 101 3.99 6.28 -16.66
CA ASN A 101 4.44 6.00 -18.03
C ASN A 101 3.35 5.21 -18.78
N GLY A 102 3.15 5.50 -20.05
CA GLY A 102 2.12 4.89 -20.88
C GLY A 102 0.85 5.75 -21.00
N ARG A 103 -0.24 5.15 -21.49
CA ARG A 103 -1.52 5.86 -21.64
C ARG A 103 -2.18 6.03 -20.28
N VAL A 104 -2.23 7.27 -19.79
CA VAL A 104 -2.96 7.63 -18.57
C VAL A 104 -4.36 8.10 -18.98
N VAL A 105 -5.39 7.65 -18.26
CA VAL A 105 -6.76 8.15 -18.45
C VAL A 105 -7.27 8.60 -17.10
N LEU A 106 -7.41 9.92 -16.92
CA LEU A 106 -7.88 10.54 -15.69
C LEU A 106 -9.40 10.76 -15.81
N ASP A 107 -10.15 9.66 -15.77
CA ASP A 107 -11.62 9.59 -15.93
C ASP A 107 -12.19 10.23 -17.22
N SER A 108 -13.34 9.75 -17.67
CA SER A 108 -14.11 10.34 -18.79
C SER A 108 -15.15 11.36 -18.32
N SER A 109 -15.37 11.47 -17.01
CA SER A 109 -16.36 12.38 -16.40
C SER A 109 -15.73 13.26 -15.34
N SER A 110 -14.85 14.17 -15.75
CA SER A 110 -14.42 15.26 -14.87
C SER A 110 -15.61 16.18 -14.57
N ARG A 111 -16.31 15.93 -13.46
CA ARG A 111 -17.20 16.95 -12.90
C ARG A 111 -16.31 18.08 -12.41
N GLY A 112 -16.36 19.22 -13.10
CA GLY A 112 -15.63 20.41 -12.70
C GLY A 112 -15.92 20.73 -11.24
N LEU A 113 -14.87 20.98 -10.45
CA LEU A 113 -15.02 21.44 -9.08
C LEU A 113 -15.85 22.74 -9.11
N PRO A 114 -16.95 22.84 -8.34
CA PRO A 114 -17.80 24.01 -8.37
C PRO A 114 -16.96 25.25 -8.04
N LEU A 115 -17.12 26.29 -8.86
CA LEU A 115 -16.57 27.61 -8.55
C LEU A 115 -17.47 28.22 -7.49
N SER A 116 -16.88 28.63 -6.35
CA SER A 116 -17.64 29.39 -5.37
C SER A 116 -18.01 30.74 -5.99
N PRO A 117 -19.29 31.14 -5.99
CA PRO A 117 -19.72 32.45 -6.48
C PRO A 117 -19.35 33.58 -5.49
N SER A 118 -18.83 33.25 -4.31
CA SER A 118 -18.53 34.21 -3.26
C SER A 118 -17.36 35.14 -3.65
N PRO A 119 -17.55 36.47 -3.68
CA PRO A 119 -16.48 37.43 -3.98
C PRO A 119 -15.28 37.32 -3.02
N ALA A 120 -15.51 36.93 -1.76
CA ALA A 120 -14.45 36.70 -0.76
C ALA A 120 -13.53 35.50 -1.10
N LEU A 121 -14.03 34.48 -1.82
CA LEU A 121 -13.22 33.34 -2.28
C LEU A 121 -12.56 33.62 -3.64
N SER A 122 -12.98 34.67 -4.35
CA SER A 122 -12.30 35.14 -5.57
C SER A 122 -10.91 35.73 -5.31
N ALA A 123 -10.52 35.89 -4.03
CA ALA A 123 -9.22 36.39 -3.61
C ALA A 123 -8.31 35.32 -2.97
N SER A 124 -8.80 34.10 -2.68
CA SER A 124 -7.95 33.05 -2.09
C SER A 124 -7.17 32.33 -3.19
N ILE A 125 -5.90 32.73 -3.34
CA ILE A 125 -4.92 32.22 -4.31
C ILE A 125 -4.14 31.01 -3.73
N ASP A 126 -4.44 30.60 -2.50
CA ASP A 126 -3.68 29.58 -1.76
C ASP A 126 -3.95 28.15 -2.25
N ALA A 127 -4.86 27.98 -3.21
CA ALA A 127 -5.17 26.71 -3.83
C ALA A 127 -4.97 26.78 -5.35
N PHE A 128 -4.42 25.71 -5.93
CA PHE A 128 -4.32 25.53 -7.37
C PHE A 128 -5.27 24.42 -7.82
N ARG A 129 -5.85 24.59 -9.00
CA ARG A 129 -6.58 23.55 -9.74
C ARG A 129 -5.64 22.94 -10.76
N VAL A 130 -5.71 21.62 -10.91
CA VAL A 130 -5.08 20.90 -12.02
C VAL A 130 -6.13 20.78 -13.13
N CYS A 131 -5.84 21.36 -14.28
CA CYS A 131 -6.69 21.33 -15.46
C CYS A 131 -6.07 20.41 -16.52
N VAL A 132 -6.93 19.76 -17.30
CA VAL A 132 -6.54 18.85 -18.38
C VAL A 132 -6.96 19.47 -19.71
N CYS A 133 -6.05 19.53 -20.68
CA CYS A 133 -6.37 19.96 -22.03
C CYS A 133 -7.36 18.99 -22.68
N SER A 134 -8.40 19.53 -23.34
CA SER A 134 -9.41 18.75 -24.07
C SER A 134 -8.99 18.33 -25.50
N GLY A 135 -7.69 18.34 -25.81
CA GLY A 135 -7.13 18.09 -27.15
C GLY A 135 -6.55 16.67 -27.35
N LEU A 136 -5.90 16.48 -28.50
CA LEU A 136 -5.22 15.21 -28.87
C LEU A 136 -4.06 14.85 -27.91
N GLN A 137 -3.46 15.86 -27.27
CA GLN A 137 -2.41 15.70 -26.28
C GLN A 137 -2.97 15.94 -24.88
N GLN A 138 -2.83 14.94 -24.00
CA GLN A 138 -3.20 15.05 -22.59
C GLN A 138 -2.15 15.85 -21.82
N LYS A 139 -2.16 17.18 -21.98
CA LYS A 139 -1.32 18.09 -21.20
C LYS A 139 -2.07 18.52 -19.94
N LEU A 140 -1.32 18.65 -18.84
CA LEU A 140 -1.80 19.15 -17.56
C LEU A 140 -1.26 20.56 -17.33
N PHE A 141 -2.09 21.46 -16.80
CA PHE A 141 -1.67 22.80 -16.41
C PHE A 141 -2.32 23.22 -15.10
N LEU A 142 -1.67 24.13 -14.39
CA LEU A 142 -2.18 24.66 -13.12
C LEU A 142 -2.89 25.99 -13.37
N THR A 143 -4.07 26.16 -12.77
CA THR A 143 -4.76 27.44 -12.67
C THR A 143 -4.97 27.82 -11.22
N PRO A 144 -5.05 29.11 -10.89
CA PRO A 144 -5.54 29.53 -9.57
C PRO A 144 -6.89 28.89 -9.24
N GLY A 145 -7.09 28.49 -7.99
CA GLY A 145 -8.25 27.71 -7.54
C GLY A 145 -9.59 28.44 -7.56
N ASN A 146 -9.55 29.74 -7.78
CA ASN A 146 -10.68 30.64 -8.01
C ASN A 146 -10.95 30.90 -9.50
N LYS A 147 -10.15 30.36 -10.42
CA LYS A 147 -10.28 30.56 -11.87
C LYS A 147 -10.81 29.30 -12.56
N PRO A 148 -11.60 29.44 -13.64
CA PRO A 148 -11.96 28.31 -14.48
C PRO A 148 -10.73 27.70 -15.15
N CYS A 149 -10.87 26.47 -15.61
CA CYS A 149 -9.85 25.79 -16.42
C CYS A 149 -9.84 26.38 -17.85
N GLU A 150 -9.32 27.59 -17.99
CA GLU A 150 -9.11 28.26 -19.26
C GLU A 150 -7.60 28.31 -19.56
N SER A 151 -7.19 27.77 -20.71
CA SER A 151 -5.81 27.88 -21.20
C SER A 151 -5.79 28.61 -22.53
N SER A 152 -4.68 29.27 -22.84
CA SER A 152 -4.42 29.71 -24.21
C SER A 152 -4.30 28.50 -25.14
N ASN A 153 -4.70 28.66 -26.40
CA ASN A 153 -4.56 27.62 -27.43
C ASN A 153 -3.10 27.17 -27.61
N ALA A 154 -2.11 27.95 -27.19
CA ALA A 154 -0.70 27.59 -27.25
C ALA A 154 -0.30 26.51 -26.23
N LEU A 155 -1.02 26.39 -25.10
CA LEU A 155 -0.73 25.36 -24.09
C LEU A 155 -1.40 24.02 -24.46
N CYS A 156 -2.61 24.08 -24.99
CA CYS A 156 -3.45 22.90 -25.28
C CYS A 156 -3.55 22.53 -26.76
N SER A 157 -2.72 23.11 -27.64
CA SER A 157 -2.54 22.67 -29.02
C SER A 157 -1.71 21.39 -29.14
#